data_AF-A0AA51IWW2-F1
#
_entry.id   AF-A0AA51IWW2-F1
#
_cell.length_a   1.000
_cell.length_b   1.000
_cell.length_c   1.000
_cell.angle_alpha   90.00
_cell.angle_beta   90.00
_cell.angle_gamma   90.00
#
_symmetry.space_group_name_H-M   'P 1'
#
loop_
_entity.id
_entity.type
_entity.pdbx_description
1 polymer ?
#
loop_
_entity_poly.entity_id
_entity_poly.type
_entity_poly.pdbx_seq_one_letter_code
_entity_poly.pdbx_strand_id
1 'polypeptide(L)'
;KLLKALILGAPASGKGTISSRIVKKYNVEHVSSGDKLRDHIEKQTELGKEVKTYLNEGKLVPDNVMIKFMITELTKVDSRPWLLDGFPRTVAQANALWKVQPVNVVLNLVVPFEVIIDRVKNRWVHLASGRVYNIGFNTPKVMGKDDETGEDLIQRPDDKPDAVKKRLEIYEQVTRPVINFYKENGILKEFEGKTSDEIWPKVIAYLDPL
;
A
#
# COMPACT_ATOMS: atom_id res chain seq x y z
N LYS A 1 21.02 6.38 -9.84
CA LYS A 1 20.31 7.34 -8.94
C LYS A 1 19.80 6.53 -7.74
N LEU A 2 19.67 7.09 -6.53
CA LEU A 2 19.03 6.36 -5.42
C LEU A 2 17.62 5.90 -5.83
N LEU A 3 17.25 4.66 -5.49
CA LEU A 3 15.93 4.13 -5.77
C LEU A 3 14.88 4.92 -4.98
N LYS A 4 14.01 5.64 -5.68
CA LYS A 4 12.87 6.37 -5.13
C LYS A 4 11.64 5.81 -5.79
N ALA A 5 11.10 4.75 -5.20
CA ALA A 5 10.08 3.92 -5.82
C ALA A 5 8.69 4.18 -5.22
N LEU A 6 7.68 3.99 -6.05
CA LEU A 6 6.28 3.98 -5.68
C LEU A 6 5.66 2.65 -6.08
N ILE A 7 4.82 2.07 -5.23
CA ILE A 7 3.99 0.91 -5.58
C ILE A 7 2.49 1.26 -5.59
N LEU A 8 1.84 0.97 -6.70
CA LEU A 8 0.44 1.16 -6.99
C LEU A 8 -0.26 -0.18 -7.21
N GLY A 9 -1.59 -0.14 -7.14
CA GLY A 9 -2.45 -1.31 -7.34
C GLY A 9 -3.67 -1.27 -6.43
N ALA A 10 -4.70 -2.02 -6.80
CA ALA A 10 -5.97 -2.07 -6.09
C ALA A 10 -5.82 -2.58 -4.64
N PRO A 11 -6.78 -2.30 -3.73
CA PRO A 11 -6.90 -3.03 -2.48
C PRO A 11 -6.76 -4.55 -2.70
N ALA A 12 -6.06 -5.25 -1.81
CA ALA A 12 -5.77 -6.69 -1.90
C ALA A 12 -5.06 -7.20 -3.17
N SER A 13 -4.48 -6.32 -4.00
CA SER A 13 -3.62 -6.75 -5.13
C SER A 13 -2.29 -7.39 -4.71
N GLY A 14 -1.98 -7.45 -3.41
CA GLY A 14 -0.72 -7.99 -2.89
C GLY A 14 0.42 -6.99 -2.78
N LYS A 15 0.13 -5.67 -2.88
CA LYS A 15 1.13 -4.60 -2.68
C LYS A 15 1.99 -4.82 -1.45
N GLY A 16 1.39 -4.94 -0.26
CA GLY A 16 2.13 -5.10 0.99
C GLY A 16 3.09 -6.30 0.97
N THR A 17 2.69 -7.42 0.36
CA THR A 17 3.57 -8.59 0.18
C THR A 17 4.76 -8.28 -0.72
N ILE A 18 4.51 -7.65 -1.88
CA ILE A 18 5.57 -7.24 -2.80
C ILE A 18 6.47 -6.16 -2.17
N SER A 19 5.90 -5.17 -1.48
CA SER A 19 6.62 -4.13 -0.72
C SER A 19 7.56 -4.76 0.30
N SER A 20 7.07 -5.69 1.11
CA SER A 20 7.90 -6.42 2.09
C SER A 20 9.07 -7.16 1.43
N ARG A 21 8.82 -7.82 0.29
CA ARG A 21 9.88 -8.51 -0.48
C ARG A 21 10.92 -7.52 -1.05
N ILE A 22 10.48 -6.38 -1.58
CA ILE A 22 11.38 -5.31 -2.08
C ILE A 22 12.24 -4.78 -0.93
N VAL A 23 11.62 -4.41 0.18
CA VAL A 23 12.31 -3.89 1.38
C VAL A 23 13.37 -4.87 1.86
N LYS A 24 13.03 -6.16 1.97
CA LYS A 24 13.97 -7.20 2.42
C LYS A 24 15.12 -7.43 1.43
N LYS A 25 14.85 -7.48 0.12
CA LYS A 25 15.87 -7.80 -0.90
C LYS A 25 16.81 -6.62 -1.18
N TYR A 26 16.29 -5.40 -1.24
CA TYR A 26 17.04 -4.22 -1.67
C TYR A 26 17.42 -3.28 -0.51
N ASN A 27 17.06 -3.62 0.73
CA ASN A 27 17.35 -2.82 1.92
C ASN A 27 16.93 -1.35 1.78
N VAL A 28 15.68 -1.14 1.36
CA VAL A 28 15.10 0.21 1.17
C VAL A 28 14.17 0.57 2.31
N GLU A 29 14.11 1.86 2.64
CA GLU A 29 13.18 2.38 3.65
C GLU A 29 11.73 2.22 3.18
N HIS A 30 10.86 1.68 4.03
CA HIS A 30 9.45 1.51 3.72
C HIS A 30 8.62 2.67 4.26
N VAL A 31 8.01 3.45 3.36
CA VAL A 31 7.15 4.59 3.70
C VAL A 31 5.71 4.23 3.35
N SER A 32 5.03 3.54 4.26
CA SER A 32 3.61 3.20 4.13
C SER A 32 2.74 4.28 4.77
N SER A 33 1.92 4.94 3.95
CA SER A 33 1.01 5.97 4.44
C SER A 33 0.00 5.41 5.45
N GLY A 34 -0.50 4.20 5.17
CA GLY A 34 -1.48 3.54 6.02
C GLY A 34 -0.90 3.16 7.39
N ASP A 35 0.32 2.64 7.45
CA ASP A 35 0.96 2.27 8.71
C ASP A 35 1.29 3.51 9.54
N LYS A 36 1.85 4.55 8.93
CA LYS A 36 2.16 5.79 9.65
C LYS A 36 0.91 6.49 10.17
N LEU A 37 -0.18 6.55 9.39
CA LEU A 37 -1.45 7.11 9.88
C LEU A 37 -2.04 6.30 11.04
N ARG A 38 -1.92 4.97 11.02
CA ARG A 38 -2.35 4.12 12.15
C ARG A 38 -1.53 4.38 13.41
N ASP A 39 -0.21 4.50 13.29
CA ASP A 39 0.66 4.86 14.41
C ASP A 39 0.23 6.20 15.05
N HIS A 40 -0.11 7.20 14.23
CA HIS A 40 -0.67 8.47 14.72
C HIS A 40 -2.01 8.32 15.45
N ILE A 41 -2.91 7.46 14.96
CA ILE A 41 -4.21 7.15 15.59
C ILE A 41 -4.00 6.45 16.93
N GLU A 42 -3.13 5.44 16.98
CA GLU A 42 -2.82 4.67 18.19
C GLU A 42 -2.19 5.55 19.27
N LYS A 43 -1.27 6.44 18.88
CA LYS A 43 -0.64 7.44 19.76
C LYS A 43 -1.54 8.64 20.09
N GLN A 44 -2.75 8.69 19.54
CA GLN A 44 -3.72 9.77 19.75
C GLN A 44 -3.16 11.18 19.49
N THR A 45 -2.29 11.33 18.49
CA THR A 45 -1.78 12.66 18.12
C THR A 45 -2.90 13.49 17.49
N GLU A 46 -2.71 14.81 17.36
CA GLU A 46 -3.71 15.68 16.71
C GLU A 46 -4.06 15.22 15.29
N LEU A 47 -3.04 14.89 14.47
CA LEU A 47 -3.26 14.27 13.15
C LEU A 47 -4.05 12.95 13.24
N GLY A 48 -3.76 12.09 14.21
CA GLY A 48 -4.43 10.82 14.40
C GLY A 48 -5.90 10.99 14.75
N LYS A 49 -6.23 11.94 15.63
CA LYS A 49 -7.63 12.28 15.98
C LYS A 49 -8.39 12.79 14.76
N GLU A 50 -7.81 13.69 13.97
CA GLU A 50 -8.39 14.20 12.74
C GLU A 50 -8.63 13.08 11.71
N VAL A 51 -7.61 12.26 11.44
CA VAL A 51 -7.67 11.18 10.45
C VAL A 51 -8.66 10.09 10.86
N LYS A 52 -8.78 9.78 12.16
CA LYS A 52 -9.73 8.79 12.67
C LYS A 52 -11.17 9.11 12.27
N THR A 53 -11.56 10.39 12.27
CA THR A 53 -12.89 10.84 11.86
C THR A 53 -13.17 10.49 10.39
N TYR A 54 -12.25 10.83 9.49
CA TYR A 54 -12.40 10.52 8.06
C TYR A 54 -12.46 9.01 7.78
N LEU A 55 -11.61 8.23 8.46
CA LEU A 55 -11.59 6.77 8.29
C LEU A 55 -12.87 6.10 8.79
N ASN A 56 -13.42 6.55 9.93
CA ASN A 56 -14.68 6.04 10.47
C ASN A 56 -15.86 6.31 9.53
N GLU A 57 -15.83 7.42 8.79
CA GLU A 57 -16.83 7.76 7.76
C GLU A 57 -16.56 7.07 6.40
N GLY A 58 -15.47 6.31 6.29
CA GLY A 58 -15.01 5.70 5.05
C GLY A 58 -14.68 6.74 3.97
N LYS A 59 -14.22 7.92 4.37
CA LYS A 59 -13.74 9.00 3.50
C LYS A 59 -12.22 8.95 3.41
N LEU A 60 -11.67 9.50 2.32
CA LEU A 60 -10.25 9.78 2.24
C LEU A 60 -9.89 10.97 3.13
N VAL A 61 -8.69 10.94 3.69
CA VAL A 61 -8.08 12.11 4.33
C VAL A 61 -7.90 13.19 3.25
N PRO A 62 -8.21 14.47 3.53
CA PRO A 62 -8.05 15.55 2.57
C PRO A 62 -6.63 15.64 1.98
N ASP A 63 -6.54 15.97 0.69
CA ASP A 63 -5.27 15.96 -0.05
C ASP A 63 -4.22 16.90 0.55
N ASN A 64 -4.60 18.09 0.99
CA ASN A 64 -3.68 19.04 1.62
C ASN A 64 -3.05 18.49 2.91
N VAL A 65 -3.85 17.81 3.73
CA VAL A 65 -3.39 17.14 4.96
C VAL A 65 -2.45 16.00 4.59
N MET A 66 -2.85 15.17 3.63
CA MET A 66 -2.09 13.99 3.22
C MET A 66 -0.75 14.35 2.56
N ILE A 67 -0.73 15.36 1.69
CA ILE A 67 0.49 15.86 1.03
C ILE A 67 1.47 16.39 2.08
N LYS A 68 1.02 17.29 2.97
CA LYS A 68 1.89 17.87 4.01
C LYS A 68 2.51 16.78 4.88
N PHE A 69 1.69 15.82 5.29
CA PHE A 69 2.13 14.69 6.09
C PHE A 69 3.18 13.84 5.36
N MET A 70 2.88 13.36 4.15
CA MET A 70 3.78 12.44 3.44
C MET A 70 5.09 13.10 3.00
N ILE A 71 5.06 14.37 2.60
CA ILE A 71 6.30 15.11 2.29
C ILE A 71 7.18 15.21 3.54
N THR A 72 6.60 15.49 4.71
CA THR A 72 7.34 15.51 5.98
C THR A 72 7.98 14.16 6.29
N GLU A 73 7.26 13.06 6.06
CA GLU A 73 7.77 11.71 6.29
C GLU A 73 8.87 11.31 5.29
N LEU A 74 8.77 11.72 4.03
CA LEU A 74 9.78 11.45 3.00
C LEU A 74 11.07 12.23 3.25
N THR A 75 11.00 13.48 3.73
CA THR A 75 12.20 14.27 4.07
C THR A 75 13.07 13.59 5.13
N LYS A 76 12.47 12.80 6.04
CA LYS A 76 13.21 12.04 7.06
C LYS A 76 14.07 10.91 6.47
N VAL A 77 13.78 10.47 5.25
CA VAL A 77 14.44 9.32 4.61
C VAL A 77 15.08 9.67 3.25
N ASP A 78 15.08 10.94 2.85
CA ASP A 78 15.45 11.37 1.50
C ASP A 78 16.91 11.04 1.09
N SER A 79 17.80 10.90 2.07
CA SER A 79 19.20 10.50 1.86
C SER A 79 19.39 9.00 1.59
N ARG A 80 18.32 8.20 1.63
CA ARG A 80 18.34 6.73 1.49
C ARG A 80 17.37 6.29 0.39
N PRO A 81 17.59 5.11 -0.23
CA PRO A 81 16.59 4.57 -1.13
C PRO A 81 15.31 4.23 -0.34
N TRP A 82 14.15 4.52 -0.92
CA TRP A 82 12.86 4.31 -0.26
C TRP A 82 11.80 3.79 -1.24
N LEU A 83 10.87 3.01 -0.67
CA LEU A 83 9.66 2.54 -1.32
C LEU A 83 8.45 3.18 -0.63
N LEU A 84 7.66 3.88 -1.42
CA LEU A 84 6.43 4.52 -1.00
C LEU A 84 5.23 3.63 -1.32
N ASP A 85 4.42 3.31 -0.30
CA ASP A 85 3.22 2.46 -0.42
C ASP A 85 1.97 3.22 0.08
N GLY A 86 0.93 3.25 -0.74
CA GLY A 86 -0.37 3.80 -0.38
C GLY A 86 -0.51 5.32 -0.50
N PHE A 87 0.48 6.02 -1.06
CA PHE A 87 0.44 7.43 -1.48
C PHE A 87 1.28 7.56 -2.75
N PRO A 88 0.92 8.36 -3.77
CA PRO A 88 -0.31 9.15 -3.88
C PRO A 88 -1.53 8.30 -4.23
N ARG A 89 -2.71 8.75 -3.79
CA ARG A 89 -4.03 8.17 -4.12
C ARG A 89 -4.87 9.02 -5.05
N THR A 90 -4.51 10.29 -5.23
CA THR A 90 -5.19 11.24 -6.12
C THR A 90 -4.17 11.89 -7.06
N VAL A 91 -4.64 12.44 -8.19
CA VAL A 91 -3.78 13.16 -9.14
C VAL A 91 -3.18 14.42 -8.51
N ALA A 92 -3.90 15.09 -7.61
CA ALA A 92 -3.36 16.25 -6.89
C ALA A 92 -2.18 15.85 -5.99
N GLN A 93 -2.29 14.72 -5.28
CA GLN A 93 -1.19 14.16 -4.50
C GLN A 93 0.00 13.77 -5.41
N ALA A 94 -0.26 13.14 -6.56
CA ALA A 94 0.78 12.76 -7.51
C ALA A 94 1.54 13.96 -8.06
N ASN A 95 0.82 15.02 -8.44
CA ASN A 95 1.43 16.29 -8.87
C ASN A 95 2.28 16.93 -7.77
N ALA A 96 1.80 16.94 -6.53
CA ALA A 96 2.56 17.50 -5.41
C ALA A 96 3.84 16.69 -5.13
N LEU A 97 3.74 15.35 -5.13
CA LEU A 97 4.89 14.47 -4.96
C LEU A 97 5.92 14.67 -6.07
N TRP A 98 5.47 14.71 -7.33
CA TRP A 98 6.34 14.91 -8.50
C TRP A 98 7.18 16.19 -8.41
N LYS A 99 6.58 17.27 -7.92
CA LYS A 99 7.25 18.58 -7.79
C LYS A 99 8.28 18.63 -6.66
N VAL A 100 8.00 17.98 -5.54
CA VAL A 100 8.80 18.16 -4.30
C VAL A 100 9.78 17.01 -4.07
N GLN A 101 9.36 15.77 -4.34
CA GLN A 101 10.12 14.55 -4.11
C GLN A 101 9.90 13.57 -5.27
N PRO A 102 10.48 13.83 -6.46
CA PRO A 102 10.25 13.02 -7.65
C PRO A 102 10.72 11.58 -7.46
N VAL A 103 9.85 10.65 -7.84
CA VAL A 103 10.12 9.21 -7.92
C VAL A 103 10.76 8.88 -9.27
N ASN A 104 11.56 7.81 -9.32
CA ASN A 104 12.17 7.33 -10.57
C ASN A 104 11.66 5.96 -11.00
N VAL A 105 10.92 5.25 -10.14
CA VAL A 105 10.32 3.95 -10.45
C VAL A 105 8.89 3.92 -9.92
N VAL A 106 7.93 3.52 -10.77
CA VAL A 106 6.55 3.27 -10.34
C VAL A 106 6.14 1.86 -10.75
N LEU A 107 5.84 1.02 -9.76
CA LEU A 107 5.41 -0.36 -9.94
C LEU A 107 3.89 -0.41 -9.80
N ASN A 108 3.15 -0.83 -10.83
CA ASN A 108 1.71 -1.02 -10.75
C ASN A 108 1.36 -2.52 -10.76
N LEU A 109 0.73 -3.02 -9.70
CA LEU A 109 0.27 -4.40 -9.63
C LEU A 109 -1.12 -4.53 -10.24
N VAL A 110 -1.23 -5.30 -11.32
CA VAL A 110 -2.47 -5.55 -12.06
C VAL A 110 -2.94 -6.96 -11.72
N VAL A 111 -3.98 -7.03 -10.88
CA VAL A 111 -4.60 -8.29 -10.44
C VAL A 111 -6.05 -8.31 -10.90
N PRO A 112 -6.56 -9.43 -11.44
CA PRO A 112 -7.96 -9.53 -11.84
C PRO A 112 -8.93 -9.22 -10.70
N PHE A 113 -10.05 -8.59 -11.03
CA PHE A 113 -11.02 -8.08 -10.06
C PHE A 113 -11.63 -9.21 -9.20
N GLU A 114 -11.95 -10.34 -9.81
CA GLU A 114 -12.47 -11.52 -9.14
C GLU A 114 -11.51 -12.04 -8.06
N VAL A 115 -10.20 -12.06 -8.36
CA VAL A 115 -9.15 -12.46 -7.40
C VAL A 115 -9.06 -11.46 -6.24
N ILE A 116 -9.20 -10.16 -6.52
CA ILE A 116 -9.21 -9.12 -5.48
C ILE A 116 -10.38 -9.34 -4.52
N ILE A 117 -11.58 -9.58 -5.04
CA ILE A 117 -12.78 -9.80 -4.22
C ILE A 117 -12.60 -11.02 -3.31
N ASP A 118 -12.09 -12.13 -3.84
CA ASP A 118 -11.89 -13.35 -3.07
C ASP A 118 -10.83 -13.19 -1.99
N ARG A 119 -9.75 -12.45 -2.26
CA ARG A 119 -8.73 -12.16 -1.26
C ARG A 119 -9.26 -11.35 -0.11
N VAL A 120 -10.08 -10.35 -0.38
CA VAL A 120 -10.51 -9.46 0.68
C VAL A 120 -11.36 -10.19 1.73
N LYS A 121 -12.27 -11.06 1.28
CA LYS A 121 -13.11 -11.88 2.18
C LYS A 121 -12.30 -12.76 3.14
N ASN A 122 -11.09 -13.13 2.73
CA ASN A 122 -10.27 -14.13 3.40
C ASN A 122 -9.08 -13.53 4.15
N ARG A 123 -9.01 -12.20 4.30
CA ARG A 123 -7.88 -11.52 4.92
C ARG A 123 -7.98 -11.50 6.44
N TRP A 124 -6.88 -11.86 7.09
CA TRP A 124 -6.67 -11.82 8.53
C TRP A 124 -5.38 -11.07 8.85
N VAL A 125 -5.32 -10.43 10.01
CA VAL A 125 -4.16 -9.63 10.40
C VAL A 125 -3.82 -9.84 11.85
N HIS A 126 -2.53 -10.01 12.14
CA HIS A 126 -2.00 -9.95 13.48
C HIS A 126 -1.70 -8.48 13.82
N LEU A 127 -2.39 -7.91 14.83
CA LEU A 127 -2.32 -6.48 15.12
C LEU A 127 -0.92 -6.02 15.55
N ALA A 128 -0.28 -6.74 16.47
CA ALA A 128 0.99 -6.31 17.06
C ALA A 128 2.14 -6.27 16.04
N SER A 129 2.14 -7.20 15.08
CA SER A 129 3.21 -7.29 14.06
C SER A 129 2.84 -6.67 12.71
N GLY A 130 1.55 -6.49 12.44
CA GLY A 130 1.04 -6.16 11.12
C GLY A 130 1.08 -7.30 10.09
N ARG A 131 1.50 -8.53 10.47
CA ARG A 131 1.50 -9.70 9.58
C ARG A 131 0.10 -9.97 9.03
N VAL A 132 0.03 -10.24 7.73
CA VAL A 132 -1.22 -10.45 7.00
C VAL A 132 -1.30 -11.89 6.53
N TYR A 133 -2.42 -12.54 6.81
CA TYR A 133 -2.78 -13.87 6.35
C TYR A 133 -3.96 -13.80 5.39
N ASN A 134 -4.03 -14.74 4.46
CA ASN A 134 -5.12 -14.86 3.51
C ASN A 134 -5.47 -16.33 3.32
N ILE A 135 -6.66 -16.71 3.76
CA ILE A 135 -7.12 -18.11 3.65
C ILE A 135 -7.11 -18.51 2.17
N GLY A 136 -6.38 -19.57 1.84
CA GLY A 136 -6.23 -20.10 0.48
C GLY A 136 -4.96 -19.64 -0.25
N PHE A 137 -4.27 -18.60 0.21
CA PHE A 137 -2.99 -18.16 -0.36
C PHE A 137 -1.84 -18.32 0.64
N ASN A 138 -1.97 -17.71 1.81
CA ASN A 138 -1.05 -17.85 2.93
C ASN A 138 -1.86 -18.08 4.21
N THR A 139 -2.54 -19.22 4.25
CA THR A 139 -3.35 -19.65 5.39
C THR A 139 -2.45 -19.82 6.62
N PRO A 140 -2.85 -19.32 7.81
CA PRO A 140 -2.08 -19.59 9.04
C PRO A 140 -2.07 -21.09 9.33
N LYS A 141 -1.01 -21.57 9.99
CA LYS A 141 -0.85 -22.97 10.43
C LYS A 141 -2.00 -23.41 11.33
N VAL A 142 -2.47 -22.51 12.19
CA VAL A 142 -3.65 -22.69 13.03
C VAL A 142 -4.63 -21.57 12.74
N MET A 143 -5.87 -21.94 12.39
CA MET A 143 -6.89 -20.97 12.02
C MET A 143 -7.14 -19.96 13.14
N GLY A 144 -7.07 -18.67 12.80
CA GLY A 144 -7.23 -17.57 13.75
C GLY A 144 -6.01 -17.25 14.60
N LYS A 145 -4.87 -17.93 14.40
CA LYS A 145 -3.64 -17.71 15.18
C LYS A 145 -2.47 -17.27 14.31
N ASP A 146 -1.66 -16.35 14.84
CA ASP A 146 -0.40 -15.93 14.21
C ASP A 146 0.64 -17.05 14.28
N ASP A 147 1.35 -17.29 13.17
CA ASP A 147 2.29 -18.41 13.04
C ASP A 147 3.58 -18.23 13.85
N GLU A 148 3.92 -17.00 14.25
CA GLU A 148 5.14 -16.70 14.98
C GLU A 148 4.87 -16.55 16.49
N THR A 149 3.78 -15.89 16.88
CA THR A 149 3.48 -15.61 18.29
C THR A 149 2.38 -16.49 18.89
N GLY A 150 1.53 -17.11 18.07
CA GLY A 150 0.34 -17.84 18.53
C GLY A 150 -0.78 -16.93 19.05
N GLU A 151 -0.65 -15.62 18.91
CA GLU A 151 -1.67 -14.62 19.28
C GLU A 151 -2.84 -14.62 18.28
N ASP A 152 -3.96 -14.02 18.69
CA ASP A 152 -5.16 -13.99 17.87
C ASP A 152 -4.99 -13.10 16.62
N LEU A 153 -5.44 -13.64 15.49
CA LEU A 153 -5.66 -12.88 14.27
C LEU A 153 -7.04 -12.26 14.31
N ILE A 154 -7.17 -11.08 13.71
CA ILE A 154 -8.46 -10.42 13.53
C ILE A 154 -8.74 -10.09 12.07
N GLN A 155 -10.02 -10.01 11.73
CA GLN A 155 -10.46 -9.33 10.51
C GLN A 155 -10.69 -7.85 10.84
N ARG A 156 -10.11 -6.95 10.05
CA ARG A 156 -10.26 -5.52 10.32
C ARG A 156 -11.65 -5.04 9.90
N PRO A 157 -12.22 -4.01 10.56
CA PRO A 157 -13.50 -3.43 10.15
C PRO A 157 -13.52 -2.96 8.69
N ASP A 158 -12.38 -2.51 8.14
CA ASP A 158 -12.23 -2.05 6.76
C ASP A 158 -12.05 -3.18 5.72
N ASP A 159 -12.02 -4.44 6.16
CA ASP A 159 -11.99 -5.64 5.32
C ASP A 159 -13.41 -6.27 5.16
N LYS A 160 -14.47 -5.66 5.73
CA LYS A 160 -15.87 -6.06 5.51
C LYS A 160 -16.31 -5.85 4.05
N PRO A 161 -17.19 -6.69 3.47
CA PRO A 161 -17.59 -6.60 2.06
C PRO A 161 -18.00 -5.20 1.57
N ASP A 162 -18.83 -4.48 2.34
CA ASP A 162 -19.30 -3.14 1.97
C ASP A 162 -18.18 -2.09 1.98
N ALA A 163 -17.32 -2.14 3.00
CA ALA A 163 -16.17 -1.23 3.12
C ALA A 163 -15.20 -1.45 1.94
N VAL A 164 -15.07 -2.68 1.49
CA VAL A 164 -14.15 -3.10 0.44
C VAL A 164 -14.68 -2.70 -0.92
N LYS A 165 -15.97 -2.90 -1.16
CA LYS A 165 -16.64 -2.38 -2.35
C LYS A 165 -16.43 -0.87 -2.47
N LYS A 166 -16.68 -0.12 -1.40
CA LYS A 166 -16.43 1.33 -1.36
C LYS A 166 -14.97 1.69 -1.65
N ARG A 167 -14.00 0.92 -1.12
CA ARG A 167 -12.56 1.12 -1.41
C ARG A 167 -12.21 0.84 -2.87
N LEU A 168 -12.83 -0.15 -3.49
CA LEU A 168 -12.63 -0.47 -4.90
C LEU A 168 -13.25 0.60 -5.79
N GLU A 169 -14.44 1.10 -5.46
CA GLU A 169 -15.08 2.23 -6.14
C GLU A 169 -14.21 3.49 -6.08
N ILE A 170 -13.72 3.84 -4.88
CA ILE A 170 -12.80 4.97 -4.69
C ILE A 170 -11.50 4.75 -5.48
N TYR A 171 -10.94 3.55 -5.44
CA TYR A 171 -9.72 3.23 -6.20
C TYR A 171 -9.93 3.49 -7.70
N GLU A 172 -11.04 3.00 -8.26
CA GLU A 172 -11.36 3.12 -9.67
C GLU A 172 -11.56 4.58 -10.08
N GLN A 173 -12.29 5.36 -9.28
CA GLN A 173 -12.62 6.76 -9.59
C GLN A 173 -11.46 7.73 -9.34
N VAL A 174 -10.69 7.50 -8.27
CA VAL A 174 -9.75 8.51 -7.73
C VAL A 174 -8.30 8.08 -7.90
N THR A 175 -7.99 6.79 -7.69
CA THR A 175 -6.61 6.28 -7.73
C THR A 175 -6.19 5.80 -9.11
N ARG A 176 -7.09 5.25 -9.93
CA ARG A 176 -6.77 4.82 -11.29
C ARG A 176 -6.19 5.95 -12.16
N PRO A 177 -6.67 7.22 -12.09
CA PRO A 177 -6.04 8.32 -12.81
C PRO A 177 -4.56 8.59 -12.45
N VAL A 178 -4.11 8.18 -11.27
CA VAL A 178 -2.68 8.26 -10.87
C VAL A 178 -1.80 7.33 -11.72
N ILE A 179 -2.33 6.18 -12.12
CA ILE A 179 -1.62 5.25 -13.02
C ILE A 179 -1.36 5.95 -14.36
N ASN A 180 -2.38 6.61 -14.93
CA ASN A 180 -2.23 7.35 -16.17
C ASN A 180 -1.18 8.46 -16.05
N PHE A 181 -1.21 9.24 -14.95
CA PHE A 181 -0.21 10.27 -14.68
C PHE A 181 1.23 9.71 -14.79
N TYR A 182 1.54 8.61 -14.10
CA TYR A 182 2.90 8.06 -14.16
C TYR A 182 3.23 7.31 -15.45
N LYS A 183 2.21 6.77 -16.14
CA LYS A 183 2.34 6.15 -17.46
C LYS A 183 2.72 7.19 -18.52
N GLU A 184 2.07 8.36 -18.51
CA GLU A 184 2.38 9.49 -19.39
C GLU A 184 3.78 10.07 -19.12
N ASN A 185 4.25 10.02 -17.87
CA ASN A 185 5.61 10.40 -17.51
C ASN A 185 6.68 9.32 -17.82
N GLY A 186 6.29 8.16 -18.34
CA GLY A 186 7.21 7.13 -18.83
C GLY A 186 7.96 6.33 -17.75
N ILE A 187 7.58 6.43 -16.48
CA ILE A 187 8.27 5.75 -15.36
C ILE A 187 7.45 4.63 -14.70
N LEU A 188 6.25 4.35 -15.24
CA LEU A 188 5.38 3.31 -14.74
C LEU A 188 5.62 1.97 -15.45
N LYS A 189 5.76 0.90 -14.67
CA LYS A 189 5.79 -0.47 -15.13
C LYS A 189 4.65 -1.28 -14.53
N GLU A 190 3.91 -1.98 -15.38
CA GLU A 190 2.80 -2.85 -14.97
C GLU A 190 3.28 -4.30 -14.78
N PHE A 191 2.77 -4.92 -13.73
CA PHE A 191 3.04 -6.31 -13.39
C PHE A 191 1.73 -7.06 -13.20
N GLU A 192 1.38 -7.83 -14.23
CA GLU A 192 0.16 -8.63 -14.25
C GLU A 192 0.36 -10.00 -13.60
N GLY A 193 -0.61 -10.44 -12.80
CA GLY A 193 -0.64 -11.80 -12.25
C GLY A 193 -1.81 -12.01 -11.31
N LYS A 194 -2.14 -13.28 -11.05
CA LYS A 194 -3.17 -13.65 -10.07
C LYS A 194 -2.57 -13.72 -8.68
N THR A 195 -1.32 -14.15 -8.53
CA THR A 195 -0.64 -14.34 -7.24
C THR A 195 0.57 -13.42 -7.06
N SER A 196 0.91 -13.08 -5.81
CA SER A 196 2.17 -12.37 -5.53
C SER A 196 3.39 -13.19 -5.96
N ASP A 197 3.31 -14.51 -6.00
CA ASP A 197 4.38 -15.40 -6.44
C ASP A 197 4.55 -15.43 -7.97
N GLU A 198 3.48 -15.23 -8.73
CA GLU A 198 3.57 -14.98 -10.18
C GLU A 198 4.15 -13.58 -10.49
N ILE A 199 3.81 -12.58 -9.68
CA ILE A 199 4.20 -11.18 -9.89
C ILE A 199 5.66 -10.94 -9.50
N TRP A 200 6.10 -11.53 -8.39
CA TRP A 200 7.39 -11.23 -7.77
C TRP A 200 8.62 -11.45 -8.67
N PRO A 201 8.75 -12.56 -9.42
CA PRO A 201 9.86 -12.76 -10.35
C PRO A 201 9.95 -11.66 -11.42
N LYS A 202 8.80 -11.17 -11.89
CA LYS A 202 8.73 -10.08 -12.89
C LYS A 202 9.22 -8.76 -12.30
N VAL A 203 8.82 -8.47 -11.06
CA VAL A 203 9.29 -7.28 -10.31
C VAL A 203 10.79 -7.34 -10.10
N ILE A 204 11.34 -8.50 -9.70
CA ILE A 204 12.79 -8.68 -9.56
C ILE A 204 13.50 -8.43 -10.89
N ALA A 205 13.06 -9.07 -11.98
CA ALA A 205 13.70 -8.93 -13.28
C ALA A 205 13.73 -7.49 -13.78
N TYR A 206 12.78 -6.66 -13.35
CA TYR A 206 12.75 -5.23 -13.67
C TYR A 206 13.64 -4.38 -12.76
N LEU A 207 13.72 -4.70 -11.46
CA LEU A 207 14.45 -3.89 -10.48
C LEU A 207 15.95 -4.24 -10.38
N ASP A 208 16.34 -5.50 -10.56
CA ASP A 208 17.74 -5.95 -10.47
C ASP A 208 18.72 -5.18 -11.39
N PRO A 209 18.37 -4.76 -12.62
CA PRO A 209 19.29 -4.00 -13.47
C PRO A 209 19.33 -2.48 -13.23
N LEU A 210 18.54 -1.93 -12.29
CA LEU A 210 18.43 -0.48 -12.04
C LEU A 210 19.40 0.05 -10.98
#